data_AF-A0A2D5YPG2-F1
#
_entry.id   AF-A0A2D5YPG2-F1
#
_cell.length_a   1.000
_cell.length_b   1.000
_cell.length_c   1.000
_cell.angle_alpha   90.00
_cell.angle_beta   90.00
_cell.angle_gamma   90.00
#
_symmetry.space_group_name_H-M   'P 1'
#
loop_
_entity.id
_entity.type
_entity.pdbx_description
1 polymer ?
#
loop_
_entity_poly.entity_id
_entity_poly.type
_entity_poly.pdbx_seq_one_letter_code
_entity_poly.pdbx_strand_id
1 'polypeptide(L)'
;MSFNYDKLKKKHESGEQWASYSDLFMVLSVVFLLLYVVASLRTGTHTLSQQIQKRDMANKVQDLEQQIKVYNTLKEDYLEKQAQEKEQKVYENLMSKLELLQEKNGREAEELRRKANENEKKKEALNQYQQIVRNIINANVLAKARIKRRDSVITTQKDTIVKKDETIKDNVRTIALKDRTIASKEKEIEEREAQIYELDQEVEEKRNIIAKKNQVIEEKQRILAEKQNQIKNLNKDIQTKKKIISRNENKIKKIDSKLKRQITQLLKEKKKRKMSTKKYKQRLAKLRSASEKQKRILERKSLEAEKQLKSVKAKVAQASKQLENANKTIQEQSAQKSKLAEELQGVQSKIAYTKQELENANKTIEQQSAEKERLAKELEKQEALKKQLAQDLATQAELKEKLSKDLKTQSAQKEKLSRDLASVQKRIAKKTKEYEKTVKNLNQKVSEVSSDLAKAKEKLMARKKLAKQIQKNFGKAGVKASVDGKTG
;
A
#
# COMPACT_ATOMS: atom_id res chain seq x y z
N MET A 1 9.15 5.36 28.44
CA MET A 1 9.54 5.89 29.76
C MET A 1 8.43 6.79 30.25
N SER A 2 7.73 6.40 31.32
CA SER A 2 6.70 7.21 31.98
C SER A 2 7.30 7.78 33.27
N PHE A 3 7.41 9.10 33.37
CA PHE A 3 7.86 9.74 34.61
C PHE A 3 6.65 10.07 35.50
N ASN A 4 6.54 9.31 36.59
CA ASN A 4 5.58 9.55 37.66
C ASN A 4 5.91 10.85 38.41
N TYR A 5 4.91 11.70 38.62
CA TYR A 5 5.01 12.94 39.41
C TYR A 5 4.63 12.76 40.88
N ASP A 6 4.83 11.55 41.43
CA ASP A 6 4.32 11.14 42.75
C ASP A 6 5.42 11.00 43.84
N LYS A 7 6.55 11.68 43.64
CA LYS A 7 7.60 11.87 44.65
C LYS A 7 8.06 13.32 44.68
N LEU A 8 7.46 14.12 45.56
CA LEU A 8 8.08 15.22 46.32
C LEU A 8 7.01 15.90 47.21
N LYS A 9 6.56 15.23 48.27
CA LYS A 9 5.76 15.85 49.34
C LYS A 9 6.07 15.21 50.69
N LYS A 10 6.41 16.04 51.69
CA LYS A 10 6.94 15.68 53.03
C LYS A 10 8.37 15.09 52.94
N LYS A 11 9.34 15.36 53.81
CA LYS A 11 9.51 16.21 55.02
C LYS A 11 11.03 16.54 55.11
N HIS A 12 11.59 17.44 55.94
CA HIS A 12 11.07 18.17 57.10
C HIS A 12 11.76 19.55 57.31
N GLU A 13 11.59 20.14 58.49
CA GLU A 13 12.11 21.41 59.05
C GLU A 13 13.64 21.64 59.10
N SER A 14 14.05 22.84 58.68
CA SER A 14 14.79 23.83 59.49
C SER A 14 14.41 25.23 58.94
N GLY A 15 14.11 26.24 59.76
CA GLY A 15 15.09 26.95 60.57
C GLY A 15 15.80 28.00 59.70
N GLU A 16 15.57 29.29 59.99
CA GLU A 16 16.45 30.41 59.53
C GLU A 16 16.40 30.88 58.05
N GLN A 17 15.36 30.59 57.26
CA GLN A 17 15.17 31.25 55.93
C GLN A 17 13.89 32.08 55.78
N TRP A 18 12.96 32.01 56.72
CA TRP A 18 11.71 32.79 56.65
C TRP A 18 11.84 34.24 57.11
N ALA A 19 12.90 34.60 57.85
CA ALA A 19 13.14 35.99 58.25
C ALA A 19 13.61 36.85 57.07
N SER A 20 14.58 36.38 56.27
CA SER A 20 15.17 37.16 55.17
C SER A 20 14.23 37.32 53.97
N TYR A 21 13.45 36.29 53.62
CA TYR A 21 12.45 36.43 52.55
C TYR A 21 11.18 37.14 53.02
N SER A 22 10.78 37.05 54.29
CA SER A 22 9.69 37.87 54.81
C SER A 22 10.08 39.35 54.85
N ASP A 23 11.29 39.68 55.32
CA ASP A 23 11.79 41.06 55.30
C ASP A 23 12.05 41.56 53.88
N LEU A 24 12.58 40.73 52.96
CA LEU A 24 12.69 41.13 51.55
C LEU A 24 11.31 41.35 50.91
N PHE A 25 10.29 40.52 51.19
CA PHE A 25 8.94 40.75 50.68
C PHE A 25 8.25 41.93 51.39
N MET A 26 8.55 42.19 52.68
CA MET A 26 8.02 43.33 53.42
C MET A 26 8.66 44.63 52.95
N VAL A 27 9.98 44.68 52.76
CA VAL A 27 10.69 45.82 52.16
C VAL A 27 10.30 46.00 50.71
N LEU A 28 10.19 44.94 49.91
CA LEU A 28 9.81 45.07 48.50
C LEU A 28 8.32 45.41 48.32
N SER A 29 7.44 44.98 49.23
CA SER A 29 6.03 45.42 49.26
C SER A 29 5.86 46.80 49.88
N VAL A 30 6.65 47.20 50.89
CA VAL A 30 6.72 48.58 51.39
C VAL A 30 7.30 49.51 50.33
N VAL A 31 8.26 49.07 49.51
CA VAL A 31 8.78 49.81 48.36
C VAL A 31 7.79 49.82 47.20
N PHE A 32 7.04 48.74 46.94
CA PHE A 32 5.95 48.75 45.95
C PHE A 32 4.77 49.60 46.41
N LEU A 33 4.47 49.61 47.70
CA LEU A 33 3.39 50.40 48.31
C LEU A 33 3.83 51.86 48.46
N LEU A 34 5.10 52.15 48.74
CA LEU A 34 5.68 53.49 48.60
C LEU A 34 5.75 53.93 47.14
N LEU A 35 6.10 53.07 46.18
CA LEU A 35 6.05 53.43 44.76
C LEU A 35 4.61 53.58 44.26
N TYR A 36 3.65 52.83 44.79
CA TYR A 36 2.24 52.97 44.48
C TYR A 36 1.61 54.17 45.19
N VAL A 37 1.99 54.49 46.42
CA VAL A 37 1.59 55.69 47.16
C VAL A 37 2.30 56.91 46.61
N VAL A 38 3.56 56.85 46.18
CA VAL A 38 4.25 57.94 45.46
C VAL A 38 3.77 58.03 44.03
N ALA A 39 3.37 56.95 43.35
CA ALA A 39 2.76 57.03 42.01
C ALA A 39 1.29 57.47 42.04
N SER A 40 0.52 57.14 43.09
CA SER A 40 -0.85 57.61 43.30
C SER A 40 -0.91 58.95 44.02
N LEU A 41 0.10 59.34 44.80
CA LEU A 41 0.35 60.74 45.16
C LEU A 41 0.91 61.49 43.97
N ARG A 42 1.71 60.92 43.06
CA ARG A 42 2.19 61.67 41.89
C ARG A 42 1.13 61.81 40.81
N THR A 43 0.34 60.78 40.53
CA THR A 43 -0.83 60.91 39.64
C THR A 43 -1.99 61.60 40.34
N GLY A 44 -2.24 61.35 41.63
CA GLY A 44 -3.26 62.00 42.44
C GLY A 44 -2.95 63.46 42.77
N THR A 45 -1.69 63.84 43.04
CA THR A 45 -1.30 65.27 43.11
C THR A 45 -1.13 65.86 41.73
N HIS A 46 -0.90 65.09 40.64
CA HIS A 46 -0.93 65.68 39.30
C HIS A 46 -2.36 65.88 38.79
N THR A 47 -3.32 65.00 39.09
CA THR A 47 -4.74 65.22 38.82
C THR A 47 -5.31 66.26 39.78
N LEU A 48 -5.03 66.19 41.09
CA LEU A 48 -5.42 67.22 42.05
C LEU A 48 -4.72 68.55 41.77
N SER A 49 -3.48 68.60 41.31
CA SER A 49 -2.83 69.85 40.88
C SER A 49 -3.39 70.33 39.54
N GLN A 50 -3.68 69.47 38.57
CA GLN A 50 -4.41 69.87 37.36
C GLN A 50 -5.84 70.34 37.67
N GLN A 51 -6.50 69.78 38.69
CA GLN A 51 -7.88 70.06 39.09
C GLN A 51 -7.95 71.29 40.02
N ILE A 52 -6.96 71.50 40.88
CA ILE A 52 -6.71 72.76 41.60
C ILE A 52 -6.31 73.83 40.59
N GLN A 53 -5.43 73.58 39.61
CA GLN A 53 -5.14 74.54 38.55
C GLN A 53 -6.38 74.83 37.70
N LYS A 54 -7.21 73.83 37.38
CA LYS A 54 -8.51 74.06 36.70
C LYS A 54 -9.47 74.86 37.58
N ARG A 55 -9.49 74.62 38.89
CA ARG A 55 -10.36 75.30 39.86
C ARG A 55 -9.86 76.70 40.18
N ASP A 56 -8.56 76.94 40.22
CA ASP A 56 -7.92 78.25 40.37
C ASP A 56 -8.01 79.05 39.07
N MET A 57 -7.92 78.40 37.92
CA MET A 57 -8.27 79.00 36.62
C MET A 57 -9.77 79.34 36.59
N ALA A 58 -10.65 78.45 37.05
CA ALA A 58 -12.10 78.71 37.11
C ALA A 58 -12.43 79.84 38.11
N ASN A 59 -11.83 79.83 39.30
CA ASN A 59 -11.95 80.88 40.31
C ASN A 59 -11.39 82.20 39.77
N LYS A 60 -10.25 82.20 39.07
CA LYS A 60 -9.69 83.39 38.40
C LYS A 60 -10.57 83.85 37.24
N VAL A 61 -11.17 82.95 36.47
CA VAL A 61 -12.14 83.30 35.42
C VAL A 61 -13.40 83.89 36.04
N GLN A 62 -13.90 83.34 37.13
CA GLN A 62 -15.09 83.80 37.84
C GLN A 62 -14.86 85.13 38.59
N ASP A 63 -13.68 85.32 39.17
CA ASP A 63 -13.22 86.58 39.77
C ASP A 63 -12.94 87.64 38.69
N LEU A 64 -12.34 87.27 37.55
CA LEU A 64 -12.25 88.15 36.38
C LEU A 64 -13.63 88.47 35.79
N GLU A 65 -14.59 87.54 35.78
CA GLU A 65 -15.97 87.78 35.36
C GLU A 65 -16.69 88.72 36.33
N GLN A 66 -16.53 88.56 37.65
CA GLN A 66 -17.05 89.49 38.65
C GLN A 66 -16.41 90.87 38.54
N GLN A 67 -15.09 90.94 38.35
CA GLN A 67 -14.36 92.18 38.09
C GLN A 67 -14.81 92.83 36.77
N ILE A 68 -15.03 92.06 35.70
CA ILE A 68 -15.60 92.54 34.44
C ILE A 68 -17.03 93.03 34.64
N LYS A 69 -17.83 92.37 35.48
CA LYS A 69 -19.21 92.76 35.78
C LYS A 69 -19.27 94.08 36.56
N VAL A 70 -18.44 94.23 37.60
CA VAL A 70 -18.28 95.49 38.36
C VAL A 70 -17.67 96.59 37.48
N TYR A 71 -16.72 96.25 36.62
CA TYR A 71 -16.13 97.20 35.67
C TYR A 71 -17.13 97.64 34.59
N ASN A 72 -18.02 96.74 34.14
CA ASN A 72 -19.09 97.05 33.20
C ASN A 72 -20.18 97.90 33.85
N THR A 73 -20.59 97.66 35.09
CA THR A 73 -21.58 98.51 35.77
C THR A 73 -21.02 99.91 36.08
N LEU A 74 -19.77 100.03 36.55
CA LEU A 74 -19.11 101.36 36.68
C LEU A 74 -18.92 102.06 35.32
N LYS A 75 -18.75 101.30 34.24
CA LYS A 75 -18.62 101.81 32.88
C LYS A 75 -19.95 102.29 32.32
N GLU A 76 -21.03 101.54 32.51
CA GLU A 76 -22.39 101.93 32.10
C GLU A 76 -22.76 103.24 32.80
N ASP A 77 -22.60 103.33 34.12
CA ASP A 77 -22.90 104.53 34.92
C ASP A 77 -22.06 105.76 34.49
N TYR A 78 -20.82 105.55 34.02
CA TYR A 78 -19.95 106.62 33.47
C TYR A 78 -20.31 107.02 32.04
N LEU A 79 -20.67 106.05 31.18
CA LEU A 79 -21.09 106.29 29.80
C LEU A 79 -22.47 106.97 29.72
N GLU A 80 -23.32 106.77 30.72
CA GLU A 80 -24.70 107.28 30.76
C GLU A 80 -24.81 108.69 31.39
N LYS A 81 -23.90 109.05 32.32
CA LYS A 81 -24.05 110.28 33.13
C LYS A 81 -22.97 111.36 32.97
N GLN A 82 -21.78 111.07 32.42
CA GLN A 82 -20.68 112.05 32.32
C GLN A 82 -19.80 111.98 31.04
N ALA A 83 -20.16 111.19 30.03
CA ALA A 83 -19.33 111.03 28.82
C ALA A 83 -19.68 112.05 27.70
N GLN A 84 -18.66 112.60 27.03
CA GLN A 84 -18.84 113.29 25.74
C GLN A 84 -19.03 112.27 24.60
N GLU A 85 -19.89 112.58 23.63
CA GLU A 85 -20.32 111.73 22.50
C GLU A 85 -19.18 111.08 21.69
N LYS A 86 -17.98 111.67 21.69
CA LYS A 86 -16.78 111.12 21.03
C LYS A 86 -16.13 109.96 21.81
N GLU A 87 -16.25 109.91 23.14
CA GLU A 87 -15.65 108.83 23.94
C GLU A 87 -16.42 107.52 23.81
N GLN A 88 -17.76 107.59 23.79
CA GLN A 88 -18.64 106.44 23.48
C GLN A 88 -18.21 105.80 22.15
N LYS A 89 -18.11 106.59 21.07
CA LYS A 89 -17.73 106.10 19.74
C LYS A 89 -16.33 105.46 19.69
N VAL A 90 -15.35 105.95 20.45
CA VAL A 90 -14.01 105.32 20.52
C VAL A 90 -14.05 103.99 21.28
N TYR A 91 -14.84 103.93 22.37
CA TYR A 91 -14.99 102.72 23.16
C TYR A 91 -15.79 101.64 22.42
N GLU A 92 -16.88 101.99 21.76
CA GLU A 92 -17.65 101.13 20.86
C GLU A 92 -16.76 100.56 19.75
N ASN A 93 -15.99 101.40 19.06
CA ASN A 93 -15.05 100.94 18.03
C ASN A 93 -13.98 99.98 18.59
N LEU A 94 -13.47 100.21 19.81
CA LEU A 94 -12.51 99.31 20.44
C LEU A 94 -13.14 97.98 20.81
N MET A 95 -14.34 97.99 21.40
CA MET A 95 -15.08 96.77 21.77
C MET A 95 -15.51 95.98 20.54
N SER A 96 -16.11 96.62 19.52
CA SER A 96 -16.44 95.96 18.25
C SER A 96 -15.20 95.36 17.58
N LYS A 97 -14.02 95.99 17.71
CA LYS A 97 -12.76 95.46 17.16
C LYS A 97 -12.20 94.29 17.98
N LEU A 98 -12.37 94.30 19.30
CA LEU A 98 -12.04 93.17 20.19
C LEU A 98 -13.00 91.99 19.99
N GLU A 99 -14.29 92.25 19.82
CA GLU A 99 -15.33 91.26 19.53
C GLU A 99 -15.10 90.64 18.15
N LEU A 100 -14.83 91.45 17.11
CA LEU A 100 -14.38 90.96 15.79
C LEU A 100 -13.09 90.11 15.87
N LEU A 101 -12.18 90.40 16.80
CA LEU A 101 -10.96 89.60 17.00
C LEU A 101 -11.26 88.29 17.75
N GLN A 102 -12.10 88.34 18.77
CA GLN A 102 -12.53 87.17 19.55
C GLN A 102 -13.38 86.23 18.70
N GLU A 103 -14.28 86.77 17.87
CA GLU A 103 -15.08 85.99 16.92
C GLU A 103 -14.20 85.37 15.83
N LYS A 104 -13.25 86.12 15.25
CA LYS A 104 -12.26 85.56 14.30
C LYS A 104 -11.43 84.45 14.94
N ASN A 105 -10.91 84.66 16.15
CA ASN A 105 -10.16 83.63 16.88
C ASN A 105 -11.03 82.43 17.25
N GLY A 106 -12.31 82.63 17.58
CA GLY A 106 -13.27 81.57 17.88
C GLY A 106 -13.59 80.72 16.65
N ARG A 107 -13.88 81.37 15.50
CA ARG A 107 -14.07 80.72 14.20
C ARG A 107 -12.80 79.96 13.77
N GLU A 108 -11.61 80.54 13.93
CA GLU A 108 -10.33 79.89 13.62
C GLU A 108 -10.06 78.69 14.56
N ALA A 109 -10.36 78.81 15.86
CA ALA A 109 -10.24 77.71 16.82
C ALA A 109 -11.22 76.55 16.53
N GLU A 110 -12.45 76.84 16.09
CA GLU A 110 -13.40 75.81 15.69
C GLU A 110 -12.97 75.13 14.38
N GLU A 111 -12.47 75.89 13.40
CA GLU A 111 -11.93 75.35 12.16
C GLU A 111 -10.73 74.42 12.44
N LEU A 112 -9.84 74.80 13.37
CA LEU A 112 -8.74 73.97 13.84
C LEU A 112 -9.22 72.69 14.55
N ARG A 113 -10.29 72.74 15.36
CA ARG A 113 -10.91 71.55 15.96
C ARG A 113 -11.50 70.62 14.90
N ARG A 114 -12.22 71.14 13.91
CA ARG A 114 -12.74 70.36 12.77
C ARG A 114 -11.60 69.68 12.01
N LYS A 115 -10.52 70.42 11.72
CA LYS A 115 -9.28 69.90 11.09
C LYS A 115 -8.56 68.84 11.94
N ALA A 116 -8.60 68.94 13.28
CA ALA A 116 -8.05 67.94 14.19
C ALA A 116 -8.87 66.63 14.16
N ASN A 117 -10.20 66.71 14.30
CA ASN A 117 -11.10 65.55 14.24
C ASN A 117 -11.01 64.85 12.86
N GLU A 118 -10.86 65.62 11.78
CA GLU A 118 -10.57 65.09 10.45
C GLU A 118 -9.25 64.32 10.37
N ASN A 119 -8.22 64.74 11.08
CA ASN A 119 -6.93 64.05 11.11
C ASN A 119 -7.01 62.76 11.96
N GLU A 120 -7.79 62.77 13.03
CA GLU A 120 -8.07 61.59 13.85
C GLU A 120 -8.75 60.49 13.04
N LYS A 121 -9.85 60.82 12.35
CA LYS A 121 -10.51 59.90 11.39
C LYS A 121 -9.55 59.37 10.30
N LYS A 122 -8.60 60.20 9.84
CA LYS A 122 -7.56 59.78 8.88
C LYS A 122 -6.51 58.85 9.50
N LYS A 123 -6.20 58.99 10.79
CA LYS A 123 -5.34 58.04 11.54
C LYS A 123 -6.05 56.71 11.77
N GLU A 124 -7.33 56.73 12.14
CA GLU A 124 -8.16 55.52 12.30
C GLU A 124 -8.26 54.74 10.98
N ALA A 125 -8.61 55.42 9.89
CA ALA A 125 -8.61 54.83 8.56
C ALA A 125 -7.22 54.28 8.17
N LEU A 126 -6.14 55.02 8.44
CA LEU A 126 -4.77 54.54 8.20
C LEU A 126 -4.46 53.25 8.99
N ASN A 127 -4.89 53.15 10.24
CA ASN A 127 -4.72 51.93 11.05
C ASN A 127 -5.51 50.74 10.48
N GLN A 128 -6.75 50.97 10.02
CA GLN A 128 -7.53 49.94 9.33
C GLN A 128 -6.85 49.49 8.02
N TYR A 129 -6.35 50.42 7.20
CA TYR A 129 -5.56 50.10 6.01
C TYR A 129 -4.28 49.31 6.35
N GLN A 130 -3.57 49.67 7.42
CA GLN A 130 -2.40 48.91 7.90
C GLN A 130 -2.78 47.48 8.32
N GLN A 131 -3.92 47.29 9.00
CA GLN A 131 -4.42 45.97 9.39
C GLN A 131 -4.78 45.11 8.17
N ILE A 132 -5.46 45.69 7.17
CA ILE A 132 -5.77 45.01 5.90
C ILE A 132 -4.48 44.60 5.19
N VAL A 133 -3.48 45.50 5.09
CA VAL A 133 -2.18 45.19 4.49
C VAL A 133 -1.45 44.08 5.25
N ARG A 134 -1.46 44.08 6.59
CA ARG A 134 -0.90 42.97 7.40
C ARG A 134 -1.63 41.65 7.15
N ASN A 135 -2.96 41.65 7.09
CA ASN A 135 -3.75 40.46 6.82
C ASN A 135 -3.43 39.88 5.43
N ILE A 136 -3.32 40.73 4.40
CA ILE A 136 -2.91 40.32 3.04
C ILE A 136 -1.47 39.80 3.03
N ILE A 137 -0.53 40.41 3.78
CA ILE A 137 0.84 39.89 3.90
C ILE A 137 0.84 38.49 4.52
N ASN A 138 0.13 38.30 5.64
CA ASN A 138 0.06 37.02 6.34
C ASN A 138 -0.61 35.94 5.47
N ALA A 139 -1.71 36.27 4.78
CA ALA A 139 -2.36 35.38 3.82
C ALA A 139 -1.41 34.97 2.69
N ASN A 140 -0.66 35.91 2.11
CA ASN A 140 0.34 35.64 1.08
C ASN A 140 1.49 34.74 1.59
N VAL A 141 1.98 34.94 2.82
CA VAL A 141 3.02 34.10 3.42
C VAL A 141 2.52 32.67 3.64
N LEU A 142 1.30 32.51 4.17
CA LEU A 142 0.65 31.21 4.35
C LEU A 142 0.37 30.52 3.02
N ALA A 143 -0.08 31.26 1.99
CA ALA A 143 -0.29 30.74 0.65
C ALA A 143 1.02 30.26 0.01
N LYS A 144 2.12 31.04 0.10
CA LYS A 144 3.46 30.60 -0.35
C LYS A 144 3.92 29.33 0.37
N ALA A 145 3.73 29.24 1.68
CA ALA A 145 4.08 28.04 2.44
C ALA A 145 3.24 26.81 2.02
N ARG A 146 1.93 27.00 1.77
CA ARG A 146 1.04 25.95 1.24
C ARG A 146 1.44 25.52 -0.18
N ILE A 147 1.81 26.44 -1.07
CA ILE A 147 2.35 26.12 -2.41
C ILE A 147 3.60 25.26 -2.29
N LYS A 148 4.60 25.67 -1.49
CA LYS A 148 5.84 24.90 -1.29
C LYS A 148 5.59 23.50 -0.72
N ARG A 149 4.61 23.35 0.18
CA ARG A 149 4.20 22.01 0.68
C ARG A 149 3.56 21.17 -0.42
N ARG A 150 2.64 21.74 -1.22
CA ARG A 150 2.03 21.03 -2.37
C ARG A 150 3.08 20.63 -3.40
N ASP A 151 4.07 21.46 -3.67
CA ASP A 151 5.19 21.11 -4.56
C ASP A 151 5.94 19.87 -4.09
N SER A 152 6.30 19.80 -2.79
CA SER A 152 6.95 18.62 -2.20
C SER A 152 6.08 17.36 -2.27
N VAL A 153 4.76 17.49 -2.10
CA VAL A 153 3.81 16.38 -2.27
C VAL A 153 3.75 15.93 -3.73
N ILE A 154 3.63 16.86 -4.67
CA ILE A 154 3.59 16.61 -6.12
C ILE A 154 4.86 15.89 -6.60
N THR A 155 6.06 16.29 -6.14
CA THR A 155 7.30 15.58 -6.50
C THR A 155 7.31 14.17 -5.91
N THR A 156 7.03 14.02 -4.62
CA THR A 156 7.01 12.71 -3.94
C THR A 156 6.00 11.74 -4.57
N GLN A 157 4.82 12.23 -4.96
CA GLN A 157 3.81 11.45 -5.66
C GLN A 157 4.27 11.05 -7.06
N LYS A 158 4.92 11.94 -7.83
CA LYS A 158 5.51 11.58 -9.14
C LYS A 158 6.57 10.48 -9.01
N ASP A 159 7.50 10.61 -8.06
CA ASP A 159 8.55 9.61 -7.83
C ASP A 159 7.95 8.25 -7.43
N THR A 160 6.86 8.27 -6.67
CA THR A 160 6.10 7.07 -6.28
C THR A 160 5.38 6.42 -7.48
N ILE A 161 4.82 7.22 -8.40
CA ILE A 161 4.23 6.72 -9.65
C ILE A 161 5.30 6.05 -10.52
N VAL A 162 6.48 6.66 -10.68
CA VAL A 162 7.58 6.10 -11.49
C VAL A 162 8.04 4.74 -10.95
N LYS A 163 8.28 4.63 -9.64
CA LYS A 163 8.67 3.34 -9.00
C LYS A 163 7.59 2.26 -9.15
N LYS A 164 6.31 2.64 -9.09
CA LYS A 164 5.20 1.72 -9.35
C LYS A 164 5.16 1.28 -10.81
N ASP A 165 5.44 2.17 -11.76
CA ASP A 165 5.54 1.83 -13.18
C ASP A 165 6.69 0.87 -13.51
N GLU A 166 7.83 1.00 -12.83
CA GLU A 166 8.92 0.03 -12.92
C GLU A 166 8.48 -1.34 -12.38
N THR A 167 7.87 -1.37 -11.19
CA THR A 167 7.34 -2.59 -10.55
C THR A 167 6.27 -3.28 -11.43
N ILE A 168 5.35 -2.51 -12.02
CA ILE A 168 4.32 -3.02 -12.94
C ILE A 168 4.96 -3.65 -14.18
N LYS A 169 5.96 -2.99 -14.80
CA LYS A 169 6.68 -3.54 -15.96
C LYS A 169 7.39 -4.85 -15.64
N ASP A 170 8.02 -4.97 -14.48
CA ASP A 170 8.73 -6.19 -14.09
C ASP A 170 7.76 -7.33 -13.70
N ASN A 171 6.62 -7.02 -13.10
CA ASN A 171 5.54 -7.99 -12.91
C ASN A 171 4.97 -8.48 -14.25
N VAL A 172 4.74 -7.60 -15.23
CA VAL A 172 4.29 -7.97 -16.59
C VAL A 172 5.31 -8.87 -17.29
N ARG A 173 6.61 -8.54 -17.20
CA ARG A 173 7.70 -9.40 -17.72
C ARG A 173 7.70 -10.78 -17.06
N THR A 174 7.53 -10.83 -15.73
CA THR A 174 7.49 -12.07 -14.95
C THR A 174 6.30 -12.94 -15.35
N ILE A 175 5.11 -12.35 -15.51
CA ILE A 175 3.91 -13.03 -16.02
C ILE A 175 4.17 -13.62 -17.42
N ALA A 176 4.74 -12.84 -18.34
CA ALA A 176 5.05 -13.32 -19.69
C ALA A 176 6.10 -14.44 -19.74
N LEU A 177 7.06 -14.47 -18.79
CA LEU A 177 8.00 -15.58 -18.64
C LEU A 177 7.33 -16.84 -18.09
N LYS A 178 6.41 -16.70 -17.12
CA LYS A 178 5.58 -17.80 -16.63
C LYS A 178 4.71 -18.39 -17.74
N ASP A 179 4.09 -17.55 -18.58
CA ASP A 179 3.29 -18.01 -19.72
C ASP A 179 4.10 -18.84 -20.73
N ARG A 180 5.32 -18.40 -21.06
CA ARG A 180 6.23 -19.20 -21.90
C ARG A 180 6.64 -20.53 -21.25
N THR A 181 6.78 -20.53 -19.92
CA THR A 181 7.13 -21.73 -19.14
C THR A 181 5.98 -22.72 -19.10
N ILE A 182 4.75 -22.24 -18.90
CA ILE A 182 3.52 -23.05 -18.94
C ILE A 182 3.35 -23.64 -20.35
N ALA A 183 3.38 -22.83 -21.41
CA ALA A 183 3.23 -23.31 -22.79
C ALA A 183 4.33 -24.34 -23.18
N SER A 184 5.56 -24.16 -22.70
CA SER A 184 6.62 -25.15 -22.91
C SER A 184 6.35 -26.47 -22.18
N LYS A 185 5.72 -26.43 -21.00
CA LYS A 185 5.36 -27.62 -20.22
C LYS A 185 4.09 -28.31 -20.73
N GLU A 186 3.13 -27.56 -21.25
CA GLU A 186 1.95 -28.10 -21.94
C GLU A 186 2.37 -28.94 -23.16
N LYS A 187 3.32 -28.44 -23.97
CA LYS A 187 3.91 -29.20 -25.07
C LYS A 187 4.68 -30.46 -24.59
N GLU A 188 5.40 -30.36 -23.47
CA GLU A 188 6.12 -31.49 -22.86
C GLU A 188 5.18 -32.57 -22.28
N ILE A 189 3.91 -32.21 -22.03
CA ILE A 189 2.85 -33.14 -21.65
C ILE A 189 2.25 -33.78 -22.89
N GLU A 190 1.90 -33.01 -23.92
CA GLU A 190 1.37 -33.51 -25.21
C GLU A 190 2.32 -34.57 -25.82
N GLU A 191 3.63 -34.30 -25.82
CA GLU A 191 4.66 -35.25 -26.27
C GLU A 191 4.70 -36.54 -25.42
N ARG A 192 4.47 -36.46 -24.10
CA ARG A 192 4.40 -37.64 -23.21
C ARG A 192 3.09 -38.40 -23.30
N GLU A 193 1.97 -37.72 -23.54
CA GLU A 193 0.67 -38.36 -23.76
C GLU A 193 0.70 -39.18 -25.05
N ALA A 194 1.29 -38.64 -26.12
CA ALA A 194 1.56 -39.38 -27.34
C ALA A 194 2.47 -40.60 -27.09
N GLN A 195 3.57 -40.44 -26.34
CA GLN A 195 4.46 -41.55 -25.98
C GLN A 195 3.75 -42.64 -25.17
N ILE A 196 2.89 -42.26 -24.21
CA ILE A 196 2.09 -43.21 -23.43
C ILE A 196 1.12 -43.98 -24.35
N TYR A 197 0.49 -43.28 -25.29
CA TYR A 197 -0.43 -43.90 -26.26
C TYR A 197 0.28 -44.94 -27.14
N GLU A 198 1.47 -44.63 -27.68
CA GLU A 198 2.29 -45.58 -28.44
C GLU A 198 2.69 -46.81 -27.60
N LEU A 199 3.12 -46.60 -26.35
CA LEU A 199 3.50 -47.70 -25.46
C LEU A 199 2.28 -48.55 -25.04
N ASP A 200 1.11 -47.96 -24.79
CA ASP A 200 -0.12 -48.69 -24.49
C ASP A 200 -0.59 -49.51 -25.72
N GLN A 201 -0.36 -49.04 -26.96
CA GLN A 201 -0.51 -49.86 -28.18
C GLN A 201 0.47 -51.04 -28.23
N GLU A 202 1.77 -50.81 -27.96
CA GLU A 202 2.80 -51.88 -27.93
C GLU A 202 2.44 -52.97 -26.91
N VAL A 203 1.92 -52.59 -25.73
CA VAL A 203 1.42 -53.56 -24.72
C VAL A 203 0.30 -54.41 -25.28
N GLU A 204 -0.68 -53.82 -25.97
CA GLU A 204 -1.84 -54.55 -26.48
C GLU A 204 -1.46 -55.49 -27.64
N GLU A 205 -0.54 -55.08 -28.53
CA GLU A 205 0.04 -55.98 -29.53
C GLU A 205 0.74 -57.19 -28.89
N LYS A 206 1.61 -56.95 -27.90
CA LYS A 206 2.33 -58.02 -27.18
C LYS A 206 1.37 -58.96 -26.44
N ARG A 207 0.31 -58.45 -25.81
CA ARG A 207 -0.76 -59.26 -25.21
C ARG A 207 -1.43 -60.18 -26.24
N ASN A 208 -1.79 -59.64 -27.40
CA ASN A 208 -2.42 -60.40 -28.47
C ASN A 208 -1.49 -61.49 -29.04
N ILE A 209 -0.18 -61.23 -29.13
CA ILE A 209 0.81 -62.25 -29.52
C ILE A 209 0.93 -63.33 -28.43
N ILE A 210 1.01 -62.96 -27.15
CA ILE A 210 1.05 -63.92 -26.02
C ILE A 210 -0.20 -64.80 -25.99
N ALA A 211 -1.38 -64.24 -26.22
CA ALA A 211 -2.65 -64.97 -26.28
C ALA A 211 -2.65 -66.03 -27.41
N LYS A 212 -2.23 -65.64 -28.62
CA LYS A 212 -2.07 -66.58 -29.75
C LYS A 212 -1.06 -67.69 -29.45
N LYS A 213 0.05 -67.38 -28.76
CA LYS A 213 1.04 -68.40 -28.33
C LYS A 213 0.47 -69.38 -27.30
N ASN A 214 -0.36 -68.90 -26.36
CA ASN A 214 -1.04 -69.79 -25.40
C ASN A 214 -1.95 -70.80 -26.12
N GLN A 215 -2.77 -70.35 -27.07
CA GLN A 215 -3.66 -71.22 -27.84
C GLN A 215 -2.88 -72.34 -28.57
N VAL A 216 -1.74 -72.00 -29.21
CA VAL A 216 -0.87 -72.98 -29.86
C VAL A 216 -0.29 -73.98 -28.85
N ILE A 217 0.16 -73.51 -27.68
CA ILE A 217 0.70 -74.39 -26.62
C ILE A 217 -0.39 -75.35 -26.12
N GLU A 218 -1.60 -74.87 -25.85
CA GLU A 218 -2.73 -75.69 -25.39
C GLU A 218 -3.14 -76.75 -26.44
N GLU A 219 -3.21 -76.37 -27.72
CA GLU A 219 -3.50 -77.30 -28.81
C GLU A 219 -2.44 -78.42 -28.89
N LYS A 220 -1.15 -78.06 -28.83
CA LYS A 220 -0.06 -79.05 -28.86
C LYS A 220 -0.05 -79.92 -27.59
N GLN A 221 -0.40 -79.38 -26.42
CA GLN A 221 -0.54 -80.17 -25.19
C GLN A 221 -1.65 -81.23 -25.28
N ARG A 222 -2.81 -80.90 -25.89
CA ARG A 222 -3.88 -81.87 -26.16
C ARG A 222 -3.40 -82.99 -27.09
N ILE A 223 -2.77 -82.64 -28.20
CA ILE A 223 -2.19 -83.61 -29.15
C ILE A 223 -1.16 -84.51 -28.45
N LEU A 224 -0.31 -83.96 -27.60
CA LEU A 224 0.69 -84.69 -26.83
C LEU A 224 0.03 -85.76 -25.93
N ALA A 225 -1.01 -85.40 -25.18
CA ALA A 225 -1.77 -86.31 -24.32
C ALA A 225 -2.47 -87.43 -25.12
N GLU A 226 -3.05 -87.12 -26.28
CA GLU A 226 -3.62 -88.11 -27.20
C GLU A 226 -2.56 -89.10 -27.70
N LYS A 227 -1.39 -88.60 -28.12
CA LYS A 227 -0.28 -89.44 -28.62
C LYS A 227 0.31 -90.31 -27.53
N GLN A 228 0.43 -89.83 -26.30
CA GLN A 228 0.82 -90.64 -25.14
C GLN A 228 -0.14 -91.81 -24.92
N ASN A 229 -1.45 -91.55 -24.96
CA ASN A 229 -2.47 -92.60 -24.85
C ASN A 229 -2.45 -93.59 -26.02
N GLN A 230 -2.23 -93.10 -27.25
CA GLN A 230 -2.05 -93.94 -28.44
C GLN A 230 -0.85 -94.89 -28.27
N ILE A 231 0.32 -94.36 -27.85
CA ILE A 231 1.54 -95.15 -27.60
C ILE A 231 1.31 -96.17 -26.49
N LYS A 232 0.65 -95.79 -25.38
CA LYS A 232 0.30 -96.68 -24.26
C LYS A 232 -0.53 -97.88 -24.72
N ASN A 233 -1.51 -97.66 -25.60
CA ASN A 233 -2.36 -98.71 -26.14
C ASN A 233 -1.63 -99.60 -27.17
N LEU A 234 -0.85 -99.02 -28.09
CA LEU A 234 -0.03 -99.79 -29.04
C LEU A 234 1.03 -100.66 -28.31
N ASN A 235 1.59 -100.17 -27.21
CA ASN A 235 2.52 -100.95 -26.36
C ASN A 235 1.83 -102.14 -25.67
N LYS A 236 0.57 -102.02 -25.24
CA LYS A 236 -0.22 -103.17 -24.74
C LYS A 236 -0.44 -104.22 -25.83
N ASP A 237 -0.74 -103.80 -27.07
CA ASP A 237 -0.87 -104.74 -28.21
C ASP A 237 0.47 -105.42 -28.53
N ILE A 238 1.58 -104.68 -28.57
CA ILE A 238 2.95 -105.24 -28.70
C ILE A 238 3.22 -106.33 -27.66
N GLN A 239 2.93 -106.07 -26.38
CA GLN A 239 3.10 -107.07 -25.32
C GLN A 239 2.20 -108.30 -25.54
N THR A 240 0.97 -108.09 -25.99
CA THR A 240 0.00 -109.16 -26.25
C THR A 240 0.43 -110.05 -27.41
N LYS A 241 0.86 -109.47 -28.54
CA LYS A 241 1.40 -110.22 -29.69
C LYS A 241 2.68 -110.98 -29.33
N LYS A 242 3.61 -110.37 -28.58
CA LYS A 242 4.79 -111.07 -28.03
C LYS A 242 4.42 -112.30 -27.18
N LYS A 243 3.41 -112.18 -26.31
CA LYS A 243 2.89 -113.31 -25.52
C LYS A 243 2.27 -114.40 -26.40
N ILE A 244 1.59 -114.06 -27.50
CA ILE A 244 1.04 -115.03 -28.45
C ILE A 244 2.15 -115.80 -29.18
N ILE A 245 3.16 -115.10 -29.70
CA ILE A 245 4.33 -115.69 -30.38
C ILE A 245 5.03 -116.69 -29.44
N SER A 246 5.42 -116.25 -28.23
CA SER A 246 6.08 -117.12 -27.25
C SER A 246 5.22 -118.31 -26.81
N ARG A 247 3.89 -118.16 -26.70
CA ARG A 247 2.98 -119.29 -26.43
C ARG A 247 2.94 -120.28 -27.60
N ASN A 248 2.99 -119.81 -28.85
CA ASN A 248 3.00 -120.66 -30.03
C ASN A 248 4.33 -121.42 -30.17
N GLU A 249 5.47 -120.74 -30.00
CA GLU A 249 6.80 -121.35 -29.93
C GLU A 249 6.88 -122.46 -28.88
N ASN A 250 6.38 -122.19 -27.66
CA ASN A 250 6.37 -123.17 -26.58
C ASN A 250 5.44 -124.36 -26.87
N LYS A 251 4.31 -124.14 -27.57
CA LYS A 251 3.45 -125.24 -28.06
C LYS A 251 4.17 -126.07 -29.13
N ILE A 252 4.90 -125.43 -30.06
CA ILE A 252 5.72 -126.11 -31.07
C ILE A 252 6.79 -126.99 -30.38
N LYS A 253 7.57 -126.45 -29.44
CA LYS A 253 8.56 -127.22 -28.65
C LYS A 253 7.92 -128.41 -27.90
N LYS A 254 6.69 -128.26 -27.40
CA LYS A 254 5.91 -129.36 -26.77
C LYS A 254 5.45 -130.40 -27.79
N ILE A 255 5.07 -130.00 -29.00
CA ILE A 255 4.75 -130.91 -30.11
C ILE A 255 6.00 -131.69 -30.54
N ASP A 256 7.14 -131.02 -30.72
CA ASP A 256 8.40 -131.65 -31.14
C ASP A 256 8.92 -132.66 -30.10
N SER A 257 8.88 -132.32 -28.82
CA SER A 257 9.27 -133.22 -27.73
C SER A 257 8.30 -134.40 -27.56
N LYS A 258 6.99 -134.18 -27.71
CA LYS A 258 5.98 -135.27 -27.74
C LYS A 258 6.19 -136.19 -28.94
N LEU A 259 6.40 -135.64 -30.13
CA LEU A 259 6.71 -136.36 -31.37
C LEU A 259 7.98 -137.22 -31.20
N LYS A 260 9.07 -136.65 -30.67
CA LYS A 260 10.29 -137.40 -30.34
C LYS A 260 10.01 -138.59 -29.41
N ARG A 261 9.27 -138.39 -28.30
CA ARG A 261 8.89 -139.47 -27.37
C ARG A 261 8.08 -140.57 -28.06
N GLN A 262 7.07 -140.20 -28.85
CA GLN A 262 6.21 -141.14 -29.58
C GLN A 262 6.97 -141.91 -30.68
N ILE A 263 7.93 -141.28 -31.37
CA ILE A 263 8.84 -141.95 -32.31
C ILE A 263 9.71 -142.99 -31.59
N THR A 264 10.28 -142.64 -30.43
CA THR A 264 11.07 -143.58 -29.61
C THR A 264 10.24 -144.75 -29.10
N GLN A 265 8.97 -144.53 -28.72
CA GLN A 265 8.04 -145.60 -28.36
C GLN A 265 7.74 -146.53 -29.54
N LEU A 266 7.37 -145.98 -30.70
CA LEU A 266 7.16 -146.75 -31.94
C LEU A 266 8.40 -147.56 -32.36
N LEU A 267 9.61 -147.01 -32.17
CA LEU A 267 10.87 -147.73 -32.41
C LEU A 267 11.05 -148.91 -31.44
N LYS A 268 10.71 -148.74 -30.16
CA LYS A 268 10.73 -149.83 -29.16
C LYS A 268 9.68 -150.91 -29.48
N GLU A 269 8.46 -150.53 -29.89
CA GLU A 269 7.42 -151.46 -30.34
C GLU A 269 7.87 -152.30 -31.54
N LYS A 270 8.48 -151.66 -32.55
CA LYS A 270 9.07 -152.35 -33.72
C LYS A 270 10.19 -153.32 -33.30
N LYS A 271 11.12 -152.89 -32.44
CA LYS A 271 12.24 -153.74 -31.98
C LYS A 271 11.76 -154.99 -31.24
N LYS A 272 10.66 -154.92 -30.49
CA LYS A 272 10.04 -156.07 -29.79
C LYS A 272 9.24 -157.02 -30.73
N ARG A 273 9.45 -156.97 -32.05
CA ARG A 273 8.70 -157.70 -33.10
C ARG A 273 7.16 -157.52 -33.08
N LYS A 274 6.62 -156.57 -32.30
CA LYS A 274 5.16 -156.37 -32.14
C LYS A 274 4.46 -155.68 -33.34
N MET A 275 5.20 -155.30 -34.39
CA MET A 275 4.60 -154.72 -35.61
C MET A 275 5.48 -154.92 -36.85
N SER A 276 4.87 -155.04 -38.03
CA SER A 276 5.59 -155.13 -39.30
C SER A 276 6.17 -153.79 -39.78
N THR A 277 7.23 -153.84 -40.58
CA THR A 277 7.91 -152.65 -41.12
C THR A 277 6.98 -151.74 -41.93
N LYS A 278 6.00 -152.30 -42.66
CA LYS A 278 4.98 -151.54 -43.42
C LYS A 278 4.04 -150.77 -42.47
N LYS A 279 3.55 -151.43 -41.41
CA LYS A 279 2.65 -150.83 -40.39
C LYS A 279 3.39 -149.77 -39.55
N TYR A 280 4.67 -149.99 -39.24
CA TYR A 280 5.56 -148.99 -38.63
C TYR A 280 5.71 -147.74 -39.52
N LYS A 281 6.09 -147.91 -40.79
CA LYS A 281 6.28 -146.78 -41.73
C LYS A 281 4.98 -145.95 -41.87
N GLN A 282 3.81 -146.60 -42.01
CA GLN A 282 2.53 -145.91 -42.07
C GLN A 282 2.18 -145.16 -40.77
N ARG A 283 2.36 -145.76 -39.58
CA ARG A 283 2.12 -145.06 -38.30
C ARG A 283 3.08 -143.88 -38.11
N LEU A 284 4.36 -144.04 -38.45
CA LEU A 284 5.36 -142.97 -38.40
C LEU A 284 5.00 -141.81 -39.34
N ALA A 285 4.57 -142.11 -40.57
CA ALA A 285 4.14 -141.10 -41.53
C ALA A 285 2.88 -140.34 -41.06
N LYS A 286 1.87 -141.06 -40.54
CA LYS A 286 0.66 -140.44 -39.95
C LYS A 286 1.00 -139.56 -38.74
N LEU A 287 1.87 -140.03 -37.85
CA LEU A 287 2.31 -139.29 -36.66
C LEU A 287 3.05 -138.00 -37.04
N ARG A 288 4.04 -138.10 -37.94
CA ARG A 288 4.77 -136.93 -38.46
C ARG A 288 3.83 -135.95 -39.15
N SER A 289 2.95 -136.43 -40.04
CA SER A 289 1.95 -135.62 -40.74
C SER A 289 1.01 -134.86 -39.78
N ALA A 290 0.53 -135.51 -38.71
CA ALA A 290 -0.34 -134.88 -37.72
C ALA A 290 0.37 -133.78 -36.94
N SER A 291 1.59 -134.04 -36.44
CA SER A 291 2.40 -133.03 -35.75
C SER A 291 2.79 -131.88 -36.68
N GLU A 292 3.17 -132.18 -37.91
CA GLU A 292 3.55 -131.18 -38.93
C GLU A 292 2.37 -130.27 -39.30
N LYS A 293 1.14 -130.81 -39.44
CA LYS A 293 -0.07 -130.00 -39.64
C LYS A 293 -0.32 -129.05 -38.46
N GLN A 294 -0.20 -129.54 -37.22
CA GLN A 294 -0.37 -128.70 -36.03
C GLN A 294 0.72 -127.62 -35.91
N LYS A 295 1.97 -127.98 -36.23
CA LYS A 295 3.12 -127.07 -36.27
C LYS A 295 2.90 -125.95 -37.29
N ARG A 296 2.55 -126.28 -38.54
CA ARG A 296 2.25 -125.30 -39.61
C ARG A 296 1.13 -124.32 -39.26
N ILE A 297 0.09 -124.77 -38.54
CA ILE A 297 -0.98 -123.87 -38.07
C ILE A 297 -0.45 -122.86 -37.04
N LEU A 298 0.40 -123.32 -36.10
CA LEU A 298 1.02 -122.45 -35.10
C LEU A 298 2.07 -121.50 -35.71
N GLU A 299 2.86 -121.98 -36.67
CA GLU A 299 3.83 -121.18 -37.43
C GLU A 299 3.14 -120.08 -38.23
N ARG A 300 2.06 -120.39 -38.95
CA ARG A 300 1.24 -119.37 -39.65
C ARG A 300 0.71 -118.31 -38.69
N LYS A 301 0.18 -118.71 -37.53
CA LYS A 301 -0.29 -117.78 -36.48
C LYS A 301 0.84 -116.96 -35.85
N SER A 302 2.05 -117.50 -35.75
CA SER A 302 3.23 -116.73 -35.32
C SER A 302 3.62 -115.69 -36.37
N LEU A 303 3.75 -116.11 -37.64
CA LEU A 303 4.12 -115.24 -38.75
C LEU A 303 3.13 -114.09 -38.95
N GLU A 304 1.83 -114.34 -38.78
CA GLU A 304 0.80 -113.30 -38.81
C GLU A 304 0.95 -112.32 -37.62
N ALA A 305 1.15 -112.84 -36.40
CA ALA A 305 1.41 -112.01 -35.23
C ALA A 305 2.70 -111.18 -35.36
N GLU A 306 3.74 -111.71 -36.01
CA GLU A 306 5.00 -111.01 -36.32
C GLU A 306 4.81 -109.89 -37.35
N LYS A 307 4.07 -110.14 -38.44
CA LYS A 307 3.71 -109.11 -39.43
C LYS A 307 2.94 -107.97 -38.78
N GLN A 308 1.91 -108.30 -37.98
CA GLN A 308 1.17 -107.31 -37.21
C GLN A 308 2.06 -106.58 -36.20
N LEU A 309 2.95 -107.29 -35.49
CA LEU A 309 3.90 -106.71 -34.54
C LEU A 309 4.86 -105.69 -35.21
N LYS A 310 5.34 -105.98 -36.43
CA LYS A 310 6.16 -105.04 -37.21
C LYS A 310 5.37 -103.76 -37.55
N SER A 311 4.11 -103.90 -37.98
CA SER A 311 3.22 -102.76 -38.26
C SER A 311 2.95 -101.91 -37.01
N VAL A 312 2.62 -102.54 -35.87
CA VAL A 312 2.35 -101.82 -34.61
C VAL A 312 3.60 -101.10 -34.09
N LYS A 313 4.79 -101.72 -34.19
CA LYS A 313 6.07 -101.05 -33.87
C LYS A 313 6.31 -99.81 -34.73
N ALA A 314 6.03 -99.87 -36.03
CA ALA A 314 6.16 -98.71 -36.92
C ALA A 314 5.19 -97.57 -36.52
N LYS A 315 3.94 -97.90 -36.17
CA LYS A 315 2.96 -96.93 -35.64
C LYS A 315 3.42 -96.30 -34.32
N VAL A 316 4.06 -97.06 -33.42
CA VAL A 316 4.66 -96.50 -32.20
C VAL A 316 5.78 -95.52 -32.54
N ALA A 317 6.71 -95.90 -33.42
CA ALA A 317 7.83 -95.02 -33.81
C ALA A 317 7.32 -93.70 -34.44
N GLN A 318 6.30 -93.77 -35.30
CA GLN A 318 5.65 -92.59 -35.88
C GLN A 318 4.98 -91.71 -34.82
N ALA A 319 4.24 -92.30 -33.88
CA ALA A 319 3.59 -91.56 -32.80
C ALA A 319 4.61 -90.92 -31.84
N SER A 320 5.72 -91.60 -31.53
CA SER A 320 6.81 -91.05 -30.72
C SER A 320 7.47 -89.84 -31.39
N LYS A 321 7.74 -89.90 -32.71
CA LYS A 321 8.30 -88.76 -33.46
C LYS A 321 7.33 -87.57 -33.51
N GLN A 322 6.02 -87.82 -33.62
CA GLN A 322 5.00 -86.77 -33.55
C GLN A 322 4.96 -86.10 -32.17
N LEU A 323 5.09 -86.90 -31.09
CA LEU A 323 5.14 -86.43 -29.72
C LEU A 323 6.40 -85.59 -29.45
N GLU A 324 7.56 -86.04 -29.92
CA GLU A 324 8.84 -85.31 -29.83
C GLU A 324 8.76 -83.94 -30.52
N ASN A 325 8.22 -83.89 -31.75
CA ASN A 325 8.00 -82.63 -32.47
C ASN A 325 7.05 -81.69 -31.71
N ALA A 326 5.94 -82.21 -31.16
CA ALA A 326 4.99 -81.41 -30.38
C ALA A 326 5.64 -80.84 -29.11
N ASN A 327 6.44 -81.65 -28.40
CA ASN A 327 7.23 -81.21 -27.24
C ASN A 327 8.18 -80.07 -27.61
N LYS A 328 8.95 -80.21 -28.69
CA LYS A 328 9.87 -79.18 -29.16
C LYS A 328 9.15 -77.87 -29.49
N THR A 329 8.01 -77.95 -30.21
CA THR A 329 7.18 -76.77 -30.51
C THR A 329 6.66 -76.10 -29.22
N ILE A 330 6.22 -76.87 -28.22
CA ILE A 330 5.79 -76.31 -26.93
C ILE A 330 6.94 -75.57 -26.24
N GLN A 331 8.14 -76.17 -26.17
CA GLN A 331 9.32 -75.57 -25.55
C GLN A 331 9.74 -74.25 -26.24
N GLU A 332 9.74 -74.24 -27.58
CA GLU A 332 10.06 -73.04 -28.37
C GLU A 332 9.03 -71.92 -28.14
N GLN A 333 7.73 -72.24 -28.18
CA GLN A 333 6.67 -71.26 -27.92
C GLN A 333 6.65 -70.78 -26.46
N SER A 334 6.94 -71.64 -25.47
CA SER A 334 7.01 -71.23 -24.07
C SER A 334 8.21 -70.31 -23.80
N ALA A 335 9.37 -70.57 -24.42
CA ALA A 335 10.54 -69.71 -24.31
C ALA A 335 10.28 -68.33 -24.95
N GLN A 336 9.65 -68.29 -26.13
CA GLN A 336 9.26 -67.03 -26.78
C GLN A 336 8.20 -66.26 -25.98
N LYS A 337 7.25 -66.98 -25.35
CA LYS A 337 6.26 -66.38 -24.44
C LYS A 337 6.92 -65.73 -23.22
N SER A 338 7.91 -66.37 -22.60
CA SER A 338 8.64 -65.80 -21.44
C SER A 338 9.27 -64.46 -21.81
N LYS A 339 10.03 -64.42 -22.92
CA LYS A 339 10.66 -63.19 -23.42
C LYS A 339 9.65 -62.07 -23.68
N LEU A 340 8.54 -62.38 -24.34
CA LEU A 340 7.46 -61.41 -24.57
C LEU A 340 6.80 -60.90 -23.28
N ALA A 341 6.71 -61.74 -22.25
CA ALA A 341 6.19 -61.33 -20.94
C ALA A 341 7.17 -60.42 -20.18
N GLU A 342 8.47 -60.73 -20.23
CA GLU A 342 9.55 -59.90 -19.70
C GLU A 342 9.60 -58.53 -20.40
N GLU A 343 9.53 -58.52 -21.73
CA GLU A 343 9.43 -57.28 -22.53
C GLU A 343 8.18 -56.47 -22.18
N LEU A 344 7.01 -57.12 -22.07
CA LEU A 344 5.76 -56.47 -21.72
C LEU A 344 5.82 -55.82 -20.32
N GLN A 345 6.43 -56.50 -19.35
CA GLN A 345 6.68 -55.91 -18.03
C GLN A 345 7.63 -54.70 -18.11
N GLY A 346 8.63 -54.76 -18.98
CA GLY A 346 9.51 -53.62 -19.28
C GLY A 346 8.76 -52.42 -19.87
N VAL A 347 7.88 -52.64 -20.86
CA VAL A 347 7.04 -51.57 -21.46
C VAL A 347 6.07 -50.99 -20.43
N GLN A 348 5.41 -51.83 -19.62
CA GLN A 348 4.55 -51.38 -18.52
C GLN A 348 5.30 -50.53 -17.49
N SER A 349 6.57 -50.86 -17.22
CA SER A 349 7.43 -50.08 -16.31
C SER A 349 7.79 -48.72 -16.89
N LYS A 350 8.04 -48.62 -18.21
CA LYS A 350 8.21 -47.34 -18.92
C LYS A 350 6.94 -46.50 -18.86
N ILE A 351 5.77 -47.09 -19.13
CA ILE A 351 4.47 -46.39 -19.04
C ILE A 351 4.25 -45.80 -17.64
N ALA A 352 4.53 -46.57 -16.58
CA ALA A 352 4.43 -46.09 -15.20
C ALA A 352 5.36 -44.89 -14.92
N TYR A 353 6.61 -44.96 -15.40
CA TYR A 353 7.57 -43.86 -15.28
C TYR A 353 7.11 -42.60 -16.05
N THR A 354 6.70 -42.74 -17.32
CA THR A 354 6.22 -41.60 -18.12
C THR A 354 4.97 -40.97 -17.52
N LYS A 355 4.05 -41.77 -16.95
CA LYS A 355 2.86 -41.27 -16.21
C LYS A 355 3.26 -40.49 -14.96
N GLN A 356 4.31 -40.91 -14.23
CA GLN A 356 4.83 -40.16 -13.08
C GLN A 356 5.48 -38.82 -13.50
N GLU A 357 6.23 -38.79 -14.61
CA GLU A 357 6.77 -37.53 -15.15
C GLU A 357 5.67 -36.55 -15.57
N LEU A 358 4.62 -37.06 -16.22
CA LEU A 358 3.45 -36.28 -16.62
C LEU A 358 2.70 -35.69 -15.40
N GLU A 359 2.56 -36.45 -14.31
CA GLU A 359 2.00 -35.95 -13.05
C GLU A 359 2.84 -34.81 -12.45
N ASN A 360 4.17 -34.93 -12.49
CA ASN A 360 5.09 -33.89 -12.03
C ASN A 360 5.05 -32.63 -12.92
N ALA A 361 4.92 -32.79 -14.24
CA ALA A 361 4.76 -31.68 -15.18
C ALA A 361 3.44 -30.92 -14.92
N ASN A 362 2.33 -31.65 -14.74
CA ASN A 362 1.03 -31.06 -14.38
C ASN A 362 1.07 -30.27 -13.07
N LYS A 363 1.65 -30.84 -12.00
CA LYS A 363 1.87 -30.13 -10.72
C LYS A 363 2.70 -28.85 -10.88
N THR A 364 3.69 -28.87 -11.77
CA THR A 364 4.51 -27.69 -12.07
C THR A 364 3.68 -26.61 -12.78
N ILE A 365 2.81 -26.98 -13.73
CA ILE A 365 1.90 -26.04 -14.39
C ILE A 365 0.90 -25.45 -13.39
N GLU A 366 0.31 -26.26 -12.52
CA GLU A 366 -0.63 -25.81 -11.48
C GLU A 366 0.01 -24.78 -10.53
N GLN A 367 1.26 -25.02 -10.11
CA GLN A 367 2.02 -24.06 -9.31
C GLN A 367 2.32 -22.77 -10.10
N GLN A 368 2.77 -22.88 -11.35
CA GLN A 368 3.09 -21.74 -12.21
C GLN A 368 1.85 -20.87 -12.48
N SER A 369 0.69 -21.49 -12.74
CA SER A 369 -0.57 -20.81 -13.04
C SER A 369 -1.17 -20.14 -11.80
N ALA A 370 -1.12 -20.78 -10.63
CA ALA A 370 -1.54 -20.17 -9.36
C ALA A 370 -0.66 -18.96 -8.99
N GLU A 371 0.66 -19.05 -9.20
CA GLU A 371 1.56 -17.89 -9.02
C GLU A 371 1.30 -16.78 -10.04
N LYS A 372 1.04 -17.12 -11.31
CA LYS A 372 0.65 -16.16 -12.35
C LYS A 372 -0.63 -15.42 -11.96
N GLU A 373 -1.66 -16.13 -11.48
CA GLU A 373 -2.93 -15.55 -11.07
C GLU A 373 -2.74 -14.59 -9.88
N ARG A 374 -1.91 -14.96 -8.90
CA ARG A 374 -1.54 -14.07 -7.78
C ARG A 374 -0.83 -12.80 -8.26
N LEU A 375 0.13 -12.92 -9.18
CA LEU A 375 0.82 -11.77 -9.78
C LEU A 375 -0.13 -10.88 -10.59
N ALA A 376 -1.09 -11.46 -11.33
CA ALA A 376 -2.09 -10.70 -12.09
C ALA A 376 -3.02 -9.90 -11.17
N LYS A 377 -3.50 -10.50 -10.07
CA LYS A 377 -4.32 -9.81 -9.05
C LYS A 377 -3.54 -8.71 -8.32
N GLU A 378 -2.24 -8.87 -8.13
CA GLU A 378 -1.40 -7.81 -7.58
C GLU A 378 -1.15 -6.70 -8.60
N LEU A 379 -0.94 -7.04 -9.88
CA LEU A 379 -0.82 -6.07 -10.97
C LEU A 379 -2.04 -5.15 -11.05
N GLU A 380 -3.25 -5.73 -11.04
CA GLU A 380 -4.53 -5.00 -11.07
C GLU A 380 -4.64 -4.00 -9.90
N LYS A 381 -4.28 -4.42 -8.68
CA LYS A 381 -4.23 -3.52 -7.51
C LYS A 381 -3.22 -2.39 -7.66
N GLN A 382 -2.02 -2.68 -8.18
CA GLN A 382 -0.99 -1.68 -8.40
C GLN A 382 -1.41 -0.65 -9.46
N GLU A 383 -2.06 -1.09 -10.55
CA GLU A 383 -2.60 -0.21 -11.58
C GLU A 383 -3.75 0.66 -11.05
N ALA A 384 -4.69 0.08 -10.29
CA ALA A 384 -5.77 0.83 -9.66
C ALA A 384 -5.25 1.90 -8.70
N LEU A 385 -4.27 1.57 -7.86
CA LEU A 385 -3.67 2.50 -6.92
C LEU A 385 -2.78 3.56 -7.61
N LYS A 386 -2.11 3.21 -8.71
CA LYS A 386 -1.41 4.18 -9.58
C LYS A 386 -2.41 5.16 -10.20
N LYS A 387 -3.57 4.69 -10.68
CA LYS A 387 -4.63 5.53 -11.28
C LYS A 387 -5.18 6.51 -10.25
N GLN A 388 -5.46 6.07 -9.03
CA GLN A 388 -5.86 6.95 -7.92
C GLN A 388 -4.77 7.99 -7.61
N LEU A 389 -3.50 7.57 -7.50
CA LEU A 389 -2.39 8.48 -7.22
C LEU A 389 -2.18 9.53 -8.31
N ALA A 390 -2.45 9.19 -9.58
CA ALA A 390 -2.42 10.12 -10.70
C ALA A 390 -3.60 11.12 -10.67
N GLN A 391 -4.79 10.70 -10.23
CA GLN A 391 -5.93 11.61 -10.00
C GLN A 391 -5.63 12.57 -8.84
N ASP A 392 -5.11 12.06 -7.72
CA ASP A 392 -4.69 12.89 -6.58
C ASP A 392 -3.65 13.92 -7.02
N LEU A 393 -2.64 13.51 -7.79
CA LEU A 393 -1.61 14.39 -8.34
C LEU A 393 -2.21 15.54 -9.20
N ALA A 394 -3.21 15.23 -10.03
CA ALA A 394 -3.91 16.23 -10.84
C ALA A 394 -4.66 17.25 -9.96
N THR A 395 -5.42 16.79 -8.96
CA THR A 395 -6.12 17.70 -8.02
C THR A 395 -5.15 18.59 -7.22
N GLN A 396 -3.99 18.05 -6.83
CA GLN A 396 -2.93 18.81 -6.15
C GLN A 396 -2.36 19.90 -7.06
N ALA A 397 -2.16 19.61 -8.36
CA ALA A 397 -1.69 20.57 -9.35
C ALA A 397 -2.71 21.69 -9.60
N GLU A 398 -3.98 21.38 -9.81
CA GLU A 398 -5.04 22.39 -9.95
C GLU A 398 -5.16 23.31 -8.74
N LEU A 399 -5.14 22.74 -7.53
CA LEU A 399 -5.25 23.50 -6.29
C LEU A 399 -4.01 24.37 -6.06
N LYS A 400 -2.82 23.92 -6.49
CA LYS A 400 -1.60 24.76 -6.52
C LYS A 400 -1.76 25.92 -7.53
N GLU A 401 -2.31 25.66 -8.72
CA GLU A 401 -2.49 26.69 -9.74
C GLU A 401 -3.50 27.77 -9.30
N LYS A 402 -4.66 27.37 -8.75
CA LYS A 402 -5.66 28.27 -8.17
C LYS A 402 -5.02 29.15 -7.09
N LEU A 403 -4.32 28.54 -6.12
CA LEU A 403 -3.62 29.26 -5.05
C LEU A 403 -2.50 30.17 -5.57
N SER A 404 -1.85 29.84 -6.70
CA SER A 404 -0.86 30.71 -7.35
C SER A 404 -1.50 31.93 -8.03
N LYS A 405 -2.67 31.76 -8.66
CA LYS A 405 -3.47 32.86 -9.22
C LYS A 405 -3.95 33.80 -8.10
N ASP A 406 -4.49 33.26 -7.02
CA ASP A 406 -4.93 34.03 -5.85
C ASP A 406 -3.76 34.78 -5.17
N LEU A 407 -2.58 34.17 -5.09
CA LEU A 407 -1.38 34.83 -4.58
C LEU A 407 -0.99 36.05 -5.46
N LYS A 408 -1.08 35.92 -6.80
CA LYS A 408 -0.76 37.01 -7.73
C LYS A 408 -1.75 38.17 -7.62
N THR A 409 -3.05 37.89 -7.49
CA THR A 409 -4.07 38.94 -7.32
C THR A 409 -3.92 39.64 -5.96
N GLN A 410 -3.70 38.88 -4.89
CA GLN A 410 -3.44 39.43 -3.55
C GLN A 410 -2.12 40.22 -3.48
N SER A 411 -1.06 39.83 -4.20
CA SER A 411 0.18 40.62 -4.25
C SER A 411 -0.02 41.94 -5.00
N ALA A 412 -0.73 41.94 -6.13
CA ALA A 412 -1.06 43.17 -6.87
C ALA A 412 -1.93 44.13 -6.03
N GLN A 413 -2.93 43.59 -5.31
CA GLN A 413 -3.73 44.36 -4.35
C GLN A 413 -2.87 44.93 -3.22
N LYS A 414 -1.97 44.13 -2.62
CA LYS A 414 -1.02 44.60 -1.59
C LYS A 414 -0.16 45.76 -2.12
N GLU A 415 0.38 45.66 -3.33
CA GLU A 415 1.22 46.71 -3.92
C GLU A 415 0.44 48.00 -4.21
N LYS A 416 -0.84 47.89 -4.60
CA LYS A 416 -1.72 49.05 -4.72
C LYS A 416 -1.96 49.69 -3.35
N LEU A 417 -2.47 48.92 -2.38
CA LEU A 417 -2.73 49.41 -1.02
C LEU A 417 -1.47 49.99 -0.35
N SER A 418 -0.29 49.39 -0.58
CA SER A 418 0.98 49.89 -0.02
C SER A 418 1.40 51.23 -0.65
N ARG A 419 1.16 51.44 -1.95
CA ARG A 419 1.38 52.74 -2.61
C ARG A 419 0.39 53.79 -2.11
N ASP A 420 -0.89 53.42 -2.01
CA ASP A 420 -1.95 54.30 -1.50
C ASP A 420 -1.64 54.72 -0.06
N LEU A 421 -1.27 53.77 0.80
CA LEU A 421 -0.89 53.99 2.20
C LEU A 421 0.34 54.90 2.33
N ALA A 422 1.40 54.70 1.54
CA ALA A 422 2.56 55.58 1.51
C ALA A 422 2.19 57.00 1.06
N SER A 423 1.27 57.14 0.09
CA SER A 423 0.77 58.45 -0.35
C SER A 423 -0.02 59.18 0.75
N VAL A 424 -0.85 58.44 1.49
CA VAL A 424 -1.64 58.96 2.62
C VAL A 424 -0.72 59.36 3.78
N GLN A 425 0.27 58.54 4.13
CA GLN A 425 1.30 58.88 5.13
C GLN A 425 2.05 60.17 4.75
N LYS A 426 2.46 60.32 3.48
CA LYS A 426 3.12 61.54 2.99
C LYS A 426 2.20 62.78 3.07
N ARG A 427 0.91 62.63 2.74
CA ARG A 427 -0.10 63.71 2.88
C ARG A 427 -0.33 64.09 4.35
N ILE A 428 -0.46 63.10 5.25
CA ILE A 428 -0.58 63.32 6.70
C ILE A 428 0.67 64.05 7.22
N ALA A 429 1.88 63.56 6.93
CA ALA A 429 3.12 64.18 7.37
C ALA A 429 3.28 65.63 6.87
N LYS A 430 2.85 65.94 5.63
CA LYS A 430 2.83 67.31 5.13
C LYS A 430 1.85 68.18 5.93
N LYS A 431 0.60 67.73 6.12
CA LYS A 431 -0.40 68.45 6.91
C LYS A 431 0.02 68.63 8.37
N THR A 432 0.64 67.64 8.99
CA THR A 432 1.19 67.76 10.35
C THR A 432 2.22 68.89 10.43
N LYS A 433 3.17 68.97 9.50
CA LYS A 433 4.15 70.08 9.44
C LYS A 433 3.51 71.44 9.15
N GLU A 434 2.45 71.48 8.34
CA GLU A 434 1.65 72.70 8.11
C GLU A 434 0.95 73.14 9.41
N TYR A 435 0.33 72.22 10.16
CA TYR A 435 -0.29 72.52 11.45
C TYR A 435 0.72 72.92 12.54
N GLU A 436 1.88 72.26 12.63
CA GLU A 436 2.96 72.65 13.54
C GLU A 436 3.41 74.11 13.31
N LYS A 437 3.51 74.53 12.04
CA LYS A 437 3.80 75.93 11.68
C LYS A 437 2.65 76.86 12.07
N THR A 438 1.41 76.50 11.78
CA THR A 438 0.24 77.32 12.15
C THR A 438 0.11 77.49 13.66
N VAL A 439 0.31 76.43 14.44
CA VAL A 439 0.31 76.48 15.91
C VAL A 439 1.46 77.35 16.43
N LYS A 440 2.67 77.25 15.87
CA LYS A 440 3.78 78.16 16.22
C LYS A 440 3.44 79.62 15.93
N ASN A 441 2.90 79.92 14.75
CA ASN A 441 2.52 81.28 14.36
C ASN A 441 1.38 81.83 15.22
N LEU A 442 0.40 81.01 15.60
CA LEU A 442 -0.68 81.39 16.51
C LEU A 442 -0.16 81.65 17.93
N ASN A 443 0.71 80.78 18.45
CA ASN A 443 1.36 81.01 19.74
C ASN A 443 2.20 82.30 19.74
N GLN A 444 2.90 82.60 18.64
CA GLN A 444 3.63 83.86 18.47
C GLN A 444 2.67 85.06 18.47
N LYS A 445 1.60 85.05 17.66
CA LYS A 445 0.57 86.09 17.65
C LYS A 445 -0.08 86.29 19.03
N VAL A 446 -0.36 85.21 19.75
CA VAL A 446 -0.89 85.29 21.13
C VAL A 446 0.12 85.95 22.07
N SER A 447 1.42 85.64 21.93
CA SER A 447 2.47 86.31 22.71
C SER A 447 2.65 87.79 22.35
N GLU A 448 2.52 88.16 21.07
CA GLU A 448 2.58 89.53 20.58
C GLU A 448 1.38 90.35 21.07
N VAL A 449 0.15 89.83 20.92
CA VAL A 449 -1.08 90.45 21.44
C VAL A 449 -1.03 90.56 22.97
N SER A 450 -0.49 89.57 23.67
CA SER A 450 -0.27 89.64 25.14
C SER A 450 0.74 90.74 25.51
N SER A 451 1.84 90.86 24.76
CA SER A 451 2.85 91.91 24.94
C SER A 451 2.27 93.31 24.66
N ASP A 452 1.50 93.47 23.60
CA ASP A 452 0.90 94.75 23.24
C ASP A 452 -0.25 95.13 24.20
N LEU A 453 -1.00 94.16 24.72
CA LEU A 453 -1.96 94.36 25.80
C LEU A 453 -1.24 94.77 27.11
N ALA A 454 -0.08 94.21 27.40
CA ALA A 454 0.76 94.63 28.53
C ALA A 454 1.27 96.08 28.35
N LYS A 455 1.83 96.43 27.18
CA LYS A 455 2.26 97.80 26.85
C LYS A 455 1.10 98.80 26.86
N ALA A 456 -0.10 98.39 26.42
CA ALA A 456 -1.29 99.23 26.46
C ALA A 456 -1.74 99.49 27.91
N LYS A 457 -1.75 98.46 28.77
CA LYS A 457 -1.99 98.61 30.21
C LYS A 457 -0.93 99.52 30.86
N GLU A 458 0.34 99.35 30.50
CA GLU A 458 1.45 100.15 31.04
C GLU A 458 1.34 101.63 30.63
N LYS A 459 1.07 101.94 29.34
CA LYS A 459 0.80 103.30 28.87
C LYS A 459 -0.41 103.93 29.56
N LEU A 460 -1.46 103.16 29.82
CA LEU A 460 -2.65 103.61 30.55
C LEU A 460 -2.32 103.92 32.02
N MET A 461 -1.51 103.09 32.68
CA MET A 461 -1.02 103.37 34.04
C MET A 461 -0.06 104.56 34.09
N ALA A 462 0.81 104.73 33.10
CA ALA A 462 1.71 105.87 32.98
C ALA A 462 0.94 107.18 32.83
N ARG A 463 -0.09 107.23 31.98
CA ARG A 463 -1.02 108.37 31.87
C ARG A 463 -1.73 108.66 33.20
N LYS A 464 -2.24 107.64 33.89
CA LYS A 464 -2.85 107.80 35.24
C LYS A 464 -1.86 108.31 36.29
N LYS A 465 -0.57 107.94 36.22
CA LYS A 465 0.49 108.52 37.07
C LYS A 465 0.76 109.99 36.73
N LEU A 466 0.90 110.32 35.44
CA LEU A 466 1.17 111.68 34.98
C LEU A 466 0.05 112.64 35.40
N ALA A 467 -1.22 112.26 35.19
CA ALA A 467 -2.39 113.02 35.62
C ALA A 467 -2.38 113.31 37.13
N LYS A 468 -2.11 112.29 37.96
CA LYS A 468 -1.94 112.47 39.41
C LYS A 468 -0.77 113.38 39.77
N GLN A 469 0.29 113.41 38.98
CA GLN A 469 1.45 114.28 39.19
C GLN A 469 1.13 115.73 38.85
N ILE A 470 0.45 115.98 37.72
CA ILE A 470 0.00 117.31 37.29
C ILE A 470 -1.01 117.86 38.31
N GLN A 471 -1.99 117.04 38.73
CA GLN A 471 -2.97 117.38 39.77
C GLN A 471 -2.30 117.72 41.12
N LYS A 472 -1.23 117.01 41.49
CA LYS A 472 -0.44 117.28 42.71
C LYS A 472 0.42 118.55 42.60
N ASN A 473 0.84 118.93 41.39
CA ASN A 473 1.56 120.18 41.15
C ASN A 473 0.63 121.40 41.18
N PHE A 474 -0.57 121.32 40.57
CA PHE A 474 -1.59 122.37 40.71
C PHE A 474 -2.01 122.59 42.18
N GLY A 475 -2.19 121.50 42.94
CA GLY A 475 -2.48 121.59 44.37
C GLY A 475 -1.37 122.27 45.20
N LYS A 476 -0.10 122.18 44.79
CA LYS A 476 1.02 122.92 45.42
C LYS A 476 1.06 124.41 45.04
N ALA A 477 0.47 124.79 43.91
CA ALA A 477 0.39 126.17 43.44
C ALA A 477 -0.86 126.93 43.93
N GLY A 478 -1.61 126.36 44.89
CA GLY A 478 -2.82 126.98 45.46
C GLY A 478 -4.08 126.85 44.59
N VAL A 479 -4.02 126.15 43.45
CA VAL A 479 -5.14 126.02 42.50
C VAL A 479 -5.76 124.62 42.59
N LYS A 480 -7.05 124.54 42.93
CA LYS A 480 -7.83 123.29 42.85
C LYS A 480 -8.25 123.01 41.40
N ALA A 481 -7.32 122.48 40.60
CA ALA A 481 -7.61 121.95 39.27
C ALA A 481 -7.81 120.42 39.31
N SER A 482 -8.87 119.92 38.67
CA SER A 482 -9.01 118.50 38.35
C SER A 482 -8.42 118.25 36.97
N VAL A 483 -7.63 117.19 36.82
CA VAL A 483 -6.83 116.90 35.61
C VAL A 483 -7.23 115.53 35.09
N ASP A 484 -7.74 115.48 33.85
CA ASP A 484 -8.18 114.22 33.23
C ASP A 484 -7.01 113.51 32.54
N GLY A 485 -6.65 112.33 33.07
CA GLY A 485 -5.58 111.50 32.53
C GLY A 485 -5.83 110.89 31.14
N LYS A 486 -6.91 111.22 30.45
CA LYS A 486 -7.13 110.89 29.04
C LYS A 486 -6.68 112.01 28.08
N THR A 487 -6.87 113.28 28.43
CA THR A 487 -6.81 114.42 27.51
C THR A 487 -5.79 115.50 27.85
N GLY A 488 -5.41 115.67 29.12
CA GLY A 488 -4.39 116.66 29.53
C GLY A 488 -4.51 117.08 30.98
#